data_AF-A0A9W9SW61-F1
#
_entry.id   AF-A0A9W9SW61-F1
#
_cell.length_a   1.000
_cell.length_b   1.000
_cell.length_c   1.000
_cell.angle_alpha   90.00
_cell.angle_beta   90.00
_cell.angle_gamma   90.00
#
_symmetry.space_group_name_H-M   'P 1'
#
loop_
_entity.id
_entity.type
_entity.pdbx_description
1 polymer ?
#
loop_
_entity_poly.entity_id
_entity_poly.type
_entity_poly.pdbx_seq_one_letter_code
_entity_poly.pdbx_strand_id
1 'polypeptide(L)'
;MHPNGQLPAYEWNFGDVNPPVHAWAVFRTFKIERKMYGRQDLDFLERVFQKLLLNFTWWVNRKDSSDKNVFEGGFLGLDNIGLFNRSEPLPTGGVLEQADSTGWMAFYSLTMLNIALELAKHRRIYEDIASKFFEHFLLISDAMTFRSGDDNVQSLWNEEDSFYYDAISYGGPWTQQLPIRSLVGLIPLYAVLTLEPELINKFPSFKRRVEWFIENKPDIAERNIASMKRRGKDDRLLLALVSKDRLVKILERMLDETEFLSEHGIRSMSKFHQDNPYSMDVDGQTYKVNYVPGDSDSSLFGGNSNWRGPIWLCVNFLLVESLLRFHMFYGDTLQVECPKGSGDYMHLGHVAEELQHRMQHLFARNDEGRRAVNAGSDLLDFDEHWKDNLWFHEFFDGDSGRGLGTSHQCGWTGLIAKIIHDTGINCRLPQTPRSPFAAASHYFDDIFSRSGRPRGSDRPSVRRSSTTRSIGNRSDFYSGDATPAASTVLDEDDESRGPSRAGSRRGSTAAPDNQDHVDSYVESQLQRVRSSASIATYEDEFETRADKENEQNGQS
;
A
#
# COMPACT_ATOMS: atom_id res chain seq x y z
N MET A 1 -17.10 -1.51 -10.48
CA MET A 1 -17.60 -0.97 -9.20
C MET A 1 -19.04 -1.36 -9.08
N HIS A 2 -19.41 -2.00 -7.99
CA HIS A 2 -20.80 -2.35 -7.70
C HIS A 2 -21.62 -1.07 -7.47
N PRO A 3 -22.93 -1.00 -7.82
CA PRO A 3 -23.74 0.21 -7.68
C PRO A 3 -23.78 0.85 -6.29
N ASN A 4 -23.53 0.06 -5.23
CA ASN A 4 -23.42 0.56 -3.85
C ASN A 4 -22.08 1.24 -3.52
N GLY A 5 -21.13 1.29 -4.46
CA GLY A 5 -19.79 1.86 -4.28
C GLY A 5 -18.68 0.85 -3.95
N GLN A 6 -19.00 -0.44 -3.76
CA GLN A 6 -18.00 -1.47 -3.47
C GLN A 6 -17.06 -1.70 -4.67
N LEU A 7 -15.78 -1.90 -4.35
CA LEU A 7 -14.77 -2.40 -5.28
C LEU A 7 -14.49 -3.86 -4.94
N PRO A 8 -14.49 -4.78 -5.93
CA PRO A 8 -14.17 -6.18 -5.67
C PRO A 8 -12.71 -6.33 -5.24
N ALA A 9 -12.46 -7.19 -4.26
CA ALA A 9 -11.10 -7.42 -3.74
C ALA A 9 -10.25 -8.26 -4.69
N TYR A 10 -10.67 -9.50 -4.98
CA TYR A 10 -9.96 -10.43 -5.86
C TYR A 10 -10.91 -11.46 -6.46
N GLU A 11 -10.44 -12.20 -7.48
CA GLU A 11 -11.27 -13.01 -8.38
C GLU A 11 -12.06 -14.15 -7.69
N TRP A 12 -11.64 -14.56 -6.50
CA TRP A 12 -12.25 -15.63 -5.72
C TRP A 12 -13.22 -15.14 -4.64
N ASN A 13 -13.17 -13.85 -4.28
CA ASN A 13 -14.08 -13.24 -3.31
C ASN A 13 -14.24 -11.74 -3.58
N PHE A 14 -15.32 -11.38 -4.27
CA PHE A 14 -15.64 -9.98 -4.58
C PHE A 14 -16.16 -9.19 -3.38
N GLY A 15 -16.63 -9.88 -2.33
CA GLY A 15 -17.21 -9.28 -1.13
C GLY A 15 -16.16 -8.80 -0.13
N ASP A 16 -14.95 -9.34 -0.21
CA ASP A 16 -13.82 -8.97 0.65
C ASP A 16 -13.36 -7.53 0.45
N VAL A 17 -12.49 -7.10 1.37
CA VAL A 17 -12.05 -5.73 1.47
C VAL A 17 -10.53 -5.69 1.41
N ASN A 18 -10.02 -4.86 0.50
CA ASN A 18 -8.59 -4.56 0.36
C ASN A 18 -8.30 -3.14 0.84
N PRO A 19 -7.05 -2.83 1.22
CA PRO A 19 -6.63 -1.47 1.55
C PRO A 19 -6.98 -0.48 0.43
N PRO A 20 -7.59 0.68 0.73
CA PRO A 20 -8.10 1.64 -0.25
C PRO A 20 -6.99 2.51 -0.88
N VAL A 21 -5.92 1.89 -1.40
CA VAL A 21 -4.78 2.58 -2.00
C VAL A 21 -5.05 3.17 -3.39
N HIS A 22 -6.25 2.95 -3.94
CA HIS A 22 -6.64 3.40 -5.27
C HIS A 22 -6.55 4.92 -5.43
N ALA A 23 -7.00 5.70 -4.45
CA ALA A 23 -6.91 7.16 -4.50
C ALA A 23 -5.45 7.62 -4.57
N TRP A 24 -4.57 6.96 -3.80
CA TRP A 24 -3.15 7.26 -3.80
C TRP A 24 -2.52 6.91 -5.15
N ALA A 25 -2.83 5.74 -5.71
CA ALA A 25 -2.31 5.30 -7.01
C ALA A 25 -2.77 6.21 -8.16
N VAL A 26 -4.04 6.62 -8.16
CA VAL A 26 -4.62 7.56 -9.15
C VAL A 26 -3.89 8.89 -9.09
N PHE A 27 -3.74 9.44 -7.88
CA PHE A 27 -3.09 10.73 -7.72
C PHE A 27 -1.59 10.66 -8.03
N ARG A 28 -0.92 9.56 -7.67
CA ARG A 28 0.47 9.29 -8.07
C ARG A 28 0.63 9.26 -9.59
N THR A 29 -0.23 8.55 -10.30
CA THR A 29 -0.20 8.43 -11.76
C THR A 29 -0.37 9.81 -12.42
N PHE A 30 -1.37 10.57 -11.97
CA PHE A 30 -1.60 11.94 -12.44
C PHE A 30 -0.37 12.85 -12.28
N LYS A 31 0.34 12.75 -11.14
CA LYS A 31 1.55 13.52 -10.87
C LYS A 31 2.76 13.06 -11.68
N ILE A 32 2.89 11.76 -11.91
CA ILE A 32 3.96 11.20 -12.75
C ILE A 32 3.83 11.72 -14.18
N GLU A 33 2.61 11.77 -14.74
CA GLU A 33 2.38 12.32 -16.08
C GLU A 33 2.80 13.80 -16.16
N ARG A 34 2.38 14.60 -15.17
CA ARG A 34 2.79 16.01 -15.03
C ARG A 34 4.31 16.15 -15.05
N LYS A 35 5.00 15.32 -14.28
CA LYS A 35 6.45 15.39 -14.13
C LYS A 35 7.19 14.97 -15.40
N MET A 36 6.78 13.87 -16.01
CA MET A 36 7.48 13.29 -17.16
C MET A 36 7.22 14.07 -18.45
N TYR A 37 6.01 14.58 -18.63
CA TYR A 37 5.56 15.13 -19.91
C TYR A 37 5.12 16.60 -19.84
N GLY A 38 5.10 17.22 -18.66
CA GLY A 38 4.64 18.60 -18.48
C GLY A 38 3.14 18.81 -18.74
N ARG A 39 2.37 17.73 -18.84
CA ARG A 39 0.91 17.72 -19.06
C ARG A 39 0.22 16.88 -18.00
N GLN A 40 -1.06 17.14 -17.76
CA GLN A 40 -1.84 16.45 -16.73
C GLN A 40 -3.24 16.12 -17.25
N ASP A 41 -3.70 14.90 -17.02
CA ASP A 41 -5.06 14.46 -17.39
C ASP A 41 -6.07 14.77 -16.27
N LEU A 42 -6.68 15.96 -16.36
CA LEU A 42 -7.71 16.40 -15.41
C LEU A 42 -9.00 15.59 -15.54
N ASP A 43 -9.37 15.17 -16.76
CA ASP A 43 -10.60 14.41 -16.99
C ASP A 43 -10.48 13.01 -16.38
N PHE A 44 -9.30 12.39 -16.46
CA PHE A 44 -8.99 11.16 -15.73
C PHE A 44 -9.12 11.36 -14.22
N LEU A 45 -8.47 12.39 -13.66
CA LEU A 45 -8.48 12.64 -12.22
C LEU A 45 -9.92 12.88 -11.71
N GLU A 46 -10.67 13.76 -12.37
CA GLU A 46 -12.05 14.09 -12.03
C GLU A 46 -12.97 12.86 -12.15
N ARG A 47 -12.87 12.10 -13.24
CA ARG A 47 -13.70 10.90 -13.47
C ARG A 47 -13.46 9.80 -12.44
N VAL A 48 -12.21 9.58 -12.04
CA VAL A 48 -11.90 8.55 -11.04
C VAL A 48 -12.21 9.05 -9.62
N PHE A 49 -11.97 10.33 -9.32
CA PHE A 49 -12.34 10.95 -8.05
C PHE A 49 -13.82 10.77 -7.71
N GLN A 50 -14.73 10.98 -8.67
CA GLN A 50 -16.17 10.78 -8.45
C GLN A 50 -16.52 9.32 -8.07
N LYS A 51 -15.84 8.33 -8.68
CA LYS A 51 -16.03 6.91 -8.32
C LYS A 51 -15.48 6.62 -6.92
N LEU A 52 -14.29 7.14 -6.62
CA LEU A 52 -13.68 7.00 -5.30
C LEU A 52 -14.53 7.67 -4.21
N LEU A 53 -15.24 8.76 -4.50
CA LEU A 53 -16.20 9.36 -3.57
C LEU A 53 -17.33 8.37 -3.20
N LEU A 54 -17.88 7.64 -4.18
CA LEU A 54 -18.88 6.59 -3.91
C LEU A 54 -18.29 5.46 -3.06
N ASN A 55 -17.06 5.04 -3.38
CA ASN A 55 -16.38 4.00 -2.62
C ASN A 55 -16.05 4.42 -1.19
N PHE A 56 -15.61 5.66 -0.98
CA PHE A 56 -15.39 6.22 0.35
C PHE A 56 -16.67 6.21 1.18
N THR A 57 -17.80 6.64 0.59
CA THR A 57 -19.10 6.60 1.27
C THR A 57 -19.54 5.17 1.59
N TRP A 58 -19.26 4.21 0.71
CA TRP A 58 -19.51 2.79 1.00
C TRP A 58 -18.72 2.31 2.22
N TRP A 59 -17.45 2.68 2.33
CA TRP A 59 -16.60 2.36 3.49
C TRP A 59 -17.19 2.91 4.79
N VAL A 60 -17.52 4.20 4.82
CA VAL A 60 -18.13 4.84 5.99
C VAL A 60 -19.43 4.15 6.39
N ASN A 61 -20.28 3.78 5.43
CA ASN A 61 -21.59 3.20 5.75
C ASN A 61 -21.57 1.70 6.10
N ARG A 62 -20.57 0.94 5.62
CA ARG A 62 -20.56 -0.54 5.72
C ARG A 62 -19.45 -1.10 6.59
N LYS A 63 -18.43 -0.30 6.88
CA LYS A 63 -17.26 -0.71 7.65
C LYS A 63 -17.07 0.12 8.91
N ASP A 64 -18.04 0.95 9.26
CA ASP A 64 -18.18 1.59 10.56
C ASP A 64 -19.63 1.36 11.01
N SER A 65 -19.90 0.11 11.45
CA SER A 65 -21.28 -0.36 11.71
C SER A 65 -21.97 0.40 12.83
N SER A 66 -21.20 1.08 13.67
CA SER A 66 -21.65 1.82 14.84
C SER A 66 -21.62 3.35 14.67
N ASP A 67 -21.26 3.85 13.48
CA ASP A 67 -21.13 5.29 13.16
C ASP A 67 -20.20 6.03 14.15
N LYS A 68 -19.12 5.35 14.57
CA LYS A 68 -18.15 5.84 15.55
C LYS A 68 -16.87 6.35 14.91
N ASN A 69 -16.73 6.26 13.59
CA ASN A 69 -15.51 6.50 12.82
C ASN A 69 -14.34 5.58 13.22
N VAL A 70 -14.65 4.36 13.69
CA VAL A 70 -13.71 3.27 13.96
C VAL A 70 -14.06 2.11 13.05
N PHE A 71 -13.12 1.66 12.22
CA PHE A 71 -13.46 0.80 11.09
C PHE A 71 -13.17 -0.69 11.34
N GLU A 72 -14.08 -1.53 10.85
CA GLU A 72 -14.10 -3.00 10.92
C GLU A 72 -13.82 -3.57 9.51
N GLY A 73 -12.59 -3.37 9.03
CA GLY A 73 -12.18 -3.64 7.65
C GLY A 73 -12.14 -5.12 7.26
N GLY A 74 -12.14 -6.04 8.23
CA GLY A 74 -11.97 -7.47 8.00
C GLY A 74 -10.56 -7.81 7.50
N PHE A 75 -10.49 -8.54 6.37
CA PHE A 75 -9.29 -9.10 5.75
C PHE A 75 -8.14 -8.11 5.50
N LEU A 76 -8.40 -7.02 4.77
CA LEU A 76 -7.43 -5.98 4.38
C LEU A 76 -6.11 -6.48 3.77
N GLY A 77 -6.09 -7.70 3.22
CA GLY A 77 -4.91 -8.29 2.58
C GLY A 77 -3.77 -8.64 3.54
N LEU A 78 -4.06 -8.73 4.85
CA LEU A 78 -3.11 -9.08 5.90
C LEU A 78 -3.49 -10.42 6.56
N ASP A 79 -3.54 -11.46 5.72
CA ASP A 79 -4.13 -12.78 5.94
C ASP A 79 -4.02 -13.33 7.37
N ASN A 80 -2.80 -13.58 7.83
CA ASN A 80 -2.52 -14.23 9.11
C ASN A 80 -1.96 -13.26 10.17
N ILE A 81 -2.01 -11.93 9.96
CA ILE A 81 -1.32 -10.97 10.85
C ILE A 81 -1.89 -10.95 12.28
N GLY A 82 -3.19 -11.23 12.40
CA GLY A 82 -3.93 -11.21 13.66
C GLY A 82 -3.99 -12.55 14.37
N LEU A 83 -4.60 -12.54 15.58
CA LEU A 83 -4.88 -13.73 16.38
C LEU A 83 -6.02 -14.58 15.80
N PHE A 84 -7.05 -13.90 15.31
CA PHE A 84 -8.26 -14.51 14.75
C PHE A 84 -8.35 -14.25 13.25
N ASN A 85 -9.11 -15.08 12.54
CA ASN A 85 -9.52 -14.79 11.18
C ASN A 85 -10.44 -13.56 11.19
N ARG A 86 -9.96 -12.47 10.59
CA ARG A 86 -10.66 -11.17 10.58
C ARG A 86 -11.88 -11.14 9.66
N SER A 87 -12.03 -12.14 8.79
CA SER A 87 -13.16 -12.26 7.87
C SER A 87 -14.34 -13.05 8.45
N GLU A 88 -14.17 -13.64 9.63
CA GLU A 88 -15.16 -14.50 10.28
C GLU A 88 -15.64 -13.89 11.60
N PRO A 89 -16.84 -14.27 12.09
CA PRO A 89 -17.26 -13.91 13.44
C PRO A 89 -16.23 -14.36 14.48
N LEU A 90 -15.93 -13.48 15.44
CA LEU A 90 -14.94 -13.78 16.47
C LEU A 90 -15.43 -14.94 17.36
N PRO A 91 -14.57 -15.92 17.69
CA PRO A 91 -14.89 -16.98 18.65
C PRO A 91 -15.30 -16.44 20.03
N THR A 92 -14.77 -15.28 20.40
CA THR A 92 -15.08 -14.58 21.66
C THR A 92 -16.46 -13.93 21.67
N GLY A 93 -17.14 -13.86 20.53
CA GLY A 93 -18.17 -12.84 20.27
C GLY A 93 -17.57 -11.43 20.24
N GLY A 94 -18.45 -10.43 20.13
CA GLY A 94 -18.06 -9.03 19.98
C GLY A 94 -17.64 -8.65 18.56
N VAL A 95 -17.12 -7.44 18.41
CA VAL A 95 -16.75 -6.83 17.14
C VAL A 95 -15.27 -6.44 17.17
N LEU A 96 -14.53 -6.79 16.12
CA LEU A 96 -13.12 -6.44 15.99
C LEU A 96 -12.98 -5.01 15.46
N GLU A 97 -12.50 -4.12 16.33
CA GLU A 97 -12.16 -2.75 15.98
C GLU A 97 -10.68 -2.70 15.58
N GLN A 98 -10.41 -2.29 14.34
CA GLN A 98 -9.10 -2.47 13.72
C GLN A 98 -8.34 -1.16 13.55
N ALA A 99 -7.11 -1.11 14.05
CA ALA A 99 -6.27 0.09 13.98
C ALA A 99 -5.77 0.34 12.55
N ASP A 100 -5.46 -0.72 11.80
CA ASP A 100 -5.05 -0.60 10.40
C ASP A 100 -6.20 -0.11 9.50
N SER A 101 -7.40 -0.66 9.64
CA SER A 101 -8.59 -0.24 8.90
C SER A 101 -8.87 1.25 9.08
N THR A 102 -8.81 1.70 10.33
CA THR A 102 -9.02 3.11 10.69
C THR A 102 -7.89 3.99 10.13
N GLY A 103 -6.63 3.54 10.21
CA GLY A 103 -5.48 4.20 9.59
C GLY A 103 -5.58 4.32 8.07
N TRP A 104 -6.06 3.26 7.40
CA TRP A 104 -6.30 3.25 5.97
C TRP A 104 -7.40 4.23 5.54
N MET A 105 -8.47 4.34 6.32
CA MET A 105 -9.54 5.30 6.04
C MET A 105 -9.10 6.74 6.28
N ALA A 106 -8.28 7.00 7.30
CA ALA A 106 -7.64 8.30 7.48
C ALA A 106 -6.72 8.65 6.29
N PHE A 107 -5.91 7.70 5.82
CA PHE A 107 -5.06 7.85 4.64
C PHE A 107 -5.87 8.12 3.36
N TYR A 108 -6.97 7.39 3.17
CA TYR A 108 -7.89 7.59 2.05
C TYR A 108 -8.52 8.99 2.11
N SER A 109 -8.99 9.42 3.29
CA SER A 109 -9.58 10.74 3.49
C SER A 109 -8.59 11.86 3.14
N LEU A 110 -7.35 11.79 3.63
CA LEU A 110 -6.31 12.77 3.32
C LEU A 110 -5.93 12.76 1.82
N THR A 111 -5.92 11.59 1.19
CA THR A 111 -5.65 11.51 -0.24
C THR A 111 -6.77 12.15 -1.07
N MET A 112 -8.03 11.91 -0.69
CA MET A 112 -9.19 12.54 -1.33
C MET A 112 -9.24 14.05 -1.09
N LEU A 113 -8.87 14.51 0.11
CA LEU A 113 -8.65 15.94 0.39
C LEU A 113 -7.62 16.53 -0.59
N ASN A 114 -6.48 15.86 -0.79
CA ASN A 114 -5.43 16.36 -1.66
C ASN A 114 -5.87 16.41 -3.14
N ILE A 115 -6.57 15.38 -3.62
CA ILE A 115 -7.17 15.37 -4.96
C ILE A 115 -8.21 16.49 -5.11
N ALA A 116 -9.08 16.70 -4.11
CA ALA A 116 -10.09 17.75 -4.14
C ALA A 116 -9.46 19.15 -4.22
N LEU A 117 -8.40 19.40 -3.44
CA LEU A 117 -7.63 20.65 -3.51
C LEU A 117 -6.92 20.82 -4.86
N GLU A 118 -6.44 19.73 -5.47
CA GLU A 118 -5.88 19.76 -6.82
C GLU A 118 -6.93 20.15 -7.87
N LEU A 119 -8.11 19.52 -7.84
CA LEU A 119 -9.22 19.85 -8.74
C LEU A 119 -9.77 21.26 -8.49
N ALA A 120 -9.74 21.74 -7.25
CA ALA A 120 -10.18 23.08 -6.87
C ALA A 120 -9.36 24.19 -7.55
N LYS A 121 -8.11 23.90 -7.98
CA LYS A 121 -7.29 24.83 -8.77
C LYS A 121 -7.93 25.18 -10.12
N HIS A 122 -8.81 24.32 -10.62
CA HIS A 122 -9.48 24.45 -11.91
C HIS A 122 -10.98 24.72 -11.76
N ARG A 123 -11.62 24.15 -10.74
CA ARG A 123 -13.07 24.28 -10.49
C ARG A 123 -13.35 24.47 -9.01
N ARG A 124 -13.75 25.69 -8.64
CA ARG A 124 -13.99 26.11 -7.24
C ARG A 124 -14.91 25.19 -6.44
N ILE A 125 -15.87 24.52 -7.08
CA ILE A 125 -16.82 23.62 -6.40
C ILE A 125 -16.15 22.50 -5.60
N TYR A 126 -14.92 22.11 -5.95
CA TYR A 126 -14.17 21.12 -5.20
C TYR A 126 -13.64 21.63 -3.84
N GLU A 127 -13.67 22.95 -3.56
CA GLU A 127 -13.34 23.48 -2.22
C GLU A 127 -14.30 22.96 -1.13
N ASP A 128 -15.58 22.81 -1.46
CA ASP A 128 -16.58 22.29 -0.52
C ASP A 128 -16.35 20.80 -0.23
N ILE A 129 -15.93 20.05 -1.26
CA ILE A 129 -15.57 18.63 -1.10
C ILE A 129 -14.26 18.48 -0.32
N ALA A 130 -13.27 19.35 -0.54
CA ALA A 130 -12.06 19.39 0.28
C ALA A 130 -12.40 19.63 1.76
N SER A 131 -13.31 20.57 2.05
CA SER A 131 -13.79 20.85 3.41
C SER A 131 -14.39 19.60 4.08
N LYS A 132 -15.23 18.85 3.36
CA LYS A 132 -15.78 17.56 3.83
C LYS A 132 -14.66 16.59 4.24
N PHE A 133 -13.67 16.36 3.39
CA PHE A 133 -12.61 15.38 3.70
C PHE A 133 -11.69 15.84 4.84
N PHE A 134 -11.44 17.14 4.95
CA PHE A 134 -10.75 17.71 6.10
C PHE A 134 -11.48 17.41 7.41
N GLU A 135 -12.77 17.71 7.49
CA GLU A 135 -13.57 17.43 8.70
C GLU A 135 -13.66 15.94 9.00
N HIS A 136 -13.90 15.12 7.98
CA HIS A 136 -14.03 13.69 8.13
C HIS A 136 -12.72 13.07 8.62
N PHE A 137 -11.56 13.54 8.13
CA PHE A 137 -10.26 13.12 8.67
C PHE A 137 -10.13 13.42 10.17
N LEU A 138 -10.55 14.61 10.63
CA LEU A 138 -10.47 14.98 12.04
C LEU A 138 -11.38 14.12 12.91
N LEU A 139 -12.57 13.74 12.43
CA LEU A 139 -13.47 12.82 13.11
C LEU A 139 -12.87 11.42 13.25
N ILE A 140 -12.27 10.88 12.19
CA ILE A 140 -11.55 9.59 12.24
C ILE A 140 -10.39 9.66 13.24
N SER A 141 -9.61 10.74 13.19
CA SER A 141 -8.44 10.91 14.04
C SER A 141 -8.80 11.01 15.53
N ASP A 142 -9.88 11.72 15.83
CA ASP A 142 -10.43 11.81 17.17
C ASP A 142 -10.96 10.45 17.64
N ALA A 143 -11.78 9.77 16.85
CA ALA A 143 -12.38 8.49 17.21
C ALA A 143 -11.36 7.36 17.47
N MET A 144 -10.29 7.30 16.66
CA MET A 144 -9.23 6.32 16.83
C MET A 144 -8.49 6.45 18.15
N THR A 145 -8.43 7.68 18.68
CA THR A 145 -7.61 8.04 19.82
C THR A 145 -8.41 8.30 21.10
N PHE A 146 -9.58 8.88 20.98
CA PHE A 146 -10.38 9.40 22.06
C PHE A 146 -11.83 8.93 21.83
N ARG A 147 -12.24 7.87 22.51
CA ARG A 147 -13.65 7.48 22.51
C ARG A 147 -14.41 8.44 23.41
N SER A 148 -15.16 9.34 22.78
CA SER A 148 -15.94 10.36 23.48
C SER A 148 -16.92 9.72 24.48
N GLY A 149 -16.80 10.08 25.76
CA GLY A 149 -17.91 9.99 26.72
C GLY A 149 -17.70 9.20 28.01
N ASP A 150 -16.63 8.42 28.16
CA ASP A 150 -16.37 7.67 29.41
C ASP A 150 -14.86 7.42 29.58
N ASP A 151 -14.30 7.78 30.75
CA ASP A 151 -12.88 7.59 31.09
C ASP A 151 -12.45 6.11 31.10
N ASN A 152 -13.43 5.19 30.98
CA ASN A 152 -13.24 3.74 31.04
C ASN A 152 -13.20 3.02 29.68
N VAL A 153 -13.42 3.68 28.55
CA VAL A 153 -13.35 3.02 27.23
C VAL A 153 -11.94 3.13 26.64
N GLN A 154 -11.25 2.01 26.49
CA GLN A 154 -9.90 2.00 25.93
C GLN A 154 -9.93 2.36 24.44
N SER A 155 -9.08 3.31 24.04
CA SER A 155 -8.85 3.65 22.62
C SER A 155 -8.05 2.56 21.90
N LEU A 156 -7.82 2.69 20.59
CA LEU A 156 -6.90 1.78 19.90
C LEU A 156 -5.42 2.08 20.22
N TRP A 157 -5.12 3.23 20.82
CA TRP A 157 -3.82 3.56 21.38
C TRP A 157 -3.70 3.01 22.80
N ASN A 158 -2.65 2.24 23.06
CA ASN A 158 -2.28 1.82 24.40
C ASN A 158 -1.25 2.80 24.97
N GLU A 159 -1.50 3.40 26.15
CA GLU A 159 -0.59 4.40 26.75
C GLU A 159 0.64 3.76 27.42
N GLU A 160 0.48 2.59 28.03
CA GLU A 160 1.56 1.84 28.69
C GLU A 160 2.57 1.34 27.65
N ASP A 161 2.06 0.64 26.65
CA ASP A 161 2.82 0.18 25.52
C ASP A 161 3.07 1.30 24.51
N SER A 162 2.46 2.48 24.59
CA SER A 162 2.69 3.55 23.61
C SER A 162 2.71 3.07 22.14
N PHE A 163 1.72 2.27 21.77
CA PHE A 163 1.58 1.65 20.45
C PHE A 163 0.10 1.44 20.11
N TYR A 164 -0.23 1.32 18.83
CA TYR A 164 -1.60 1.06 18.38
C TYR A 164 -1.84 -0.45 18.26
N TYR A 165 -3.02 -0.89 18.73
CA TYR A 165 -3.46 -2.28 18.70
C TYR A 165 -4.91 -2.37 18.22
N ASP A 166 -5.26 -3.53 17.66
CA ASP A 166 -6.66 -3.90 17.48
C ASP A 166 -7.32 -4.14 18.84
N ALA A 167 -8.64 -3.99 18.91
CA ALA A 167 -9.41 -4.27 20.11
C ALA A 167 -10.70 -5.04 19.78
N ILE A 168 -11.14 -5.87 20.72
CA ILE A 168 -12.46 -6.51 20.67
C ILE A 168 -13.41 -5.66 21.51
N SER A 169 -14.52 -5.25 20.92
CA SER A 169 -15.61 -4.54 21.58
C SER A 169 -16.75 -5.51 21.86
N TYR A 170 -17.09 -5.69 23.14
CA TYR A 170 -18.17 -6.59 23.58
C TYR A 170 -19.50 -5.85 23.79
N GLY A 171 -19.56 -4.57 23.44
CA GLY A 171 -20.70 -3.69 23.71
C GLY A 171 -20.58 -2.98 25.07
N GLY A 172 -21.15 -1.76 25.15
CA GLY A 172 -20.96 -0.88 26.31
C GLY A 172 -19.51 -0.38 26.43
N PRO A 173 -18.97 -0.18 27.66
CA PRO A 173 -17.58 0.26 27.86
C PRO A 173 -16.55 -0.88 27.74
N TRP A 174 -16.99 -2.12 27.54
CA TRP A 174 -16.13 -3.30 27.60
C TRP A 174 -15.37 -3.49 26.29
N THR A 175 -14.07 -3.22 26.38
CA THR A 175 -13.11 -3.36 25.28
C THR A 175 -11.90 -4.14 25.76
N GLN A 176 -11.32 -4.95 24.88
CA GLN A 176 -10.12 -5.72 25.16
C GLN A 176 -9.14 -5.54 24.02
N GLN A 177 -8.02 -4.85 24.28
CA GLN A 177 -6.95 -4.71 23.31
C GLN A 177 -6.21 -6.04 23.09
N LEU A 178 -5.73 -6.23 21.86
CA LEU A 178 -4.91 -7.35 21.44
C LEU A 178 -3.47 -6.84 21.23
N PRO A 179 -2.58 -6.89 22.24
CA PRO A 179 -1.23 -6.33 22.19
C PRO A 179 -0.27 -7.14 21.31
N ILE A 180 -0.58 -7.16 20.01
CA ILE A 180 0.21 -7.78 18.95
C ILE A 180 0.96 -6.66 18.22
N ARG A 181 2.27 -6.58 18.46
CA ARG A 181 3.18 -5.63 17.81
C ARG A 181 3.40 -6.04 16.37
N SER A 182 2.57 -5.51 15.49
CA SER A 182 2.61 -5.77 14.04
C SER A 182 2.47 -4.48 13.23
N LEU A 183 2.55 -4.60 11.90
CA LEU A 183 2.29 -3.49 10.97
C LEU A 183 0.95 -2.80 11.22
N VAL A 184 -0.02 -3.49 11.83
CA VAL A 184 -1.29 -2.91 12.24
C VAL A 184 -1.11 -1.62 13.04
N GLY A 185 -0.13 -1.61 13.96
CA GLY A 185 0.18 -0.43 14.75
C GLY A 185 1.07 0.61 14.06
N LEU A 186 1.63 0.28 12.89
CA LEU A 186 2.46 1.17 12.06
C LEU A 186 1.67 1.82 10.92
N ILE A 187 0.63 1.16 10.40
CA ILE A 187 -0.24 1.67 9.32
C ILE A 187 -0.85 3.07 9.61
N PRO A 188 -1.19 3.44 10.86
CA PRO A 188 -1.62 4.80 11.18
C PRO A 188 -0.65 5.91 10.74
N LEU A 189 0.65 5.61 10.61
CA LEU A 189 1.66 6.55 10.12
C LEU A 189 1.42 6.98 8.67
N TYR A 190 0.70 6.19 7.87
CA TYR A 190 0.44 6.50 6.45
C TYR A 190 -0.43 7.74 6.28
N ALA A 191 -1.34 7.98 7.22
CA ALA A 191 -2.25 9.10 7.21
C ALA A 191 -1.54 10.40 7.64
N VAL A 192 -0.76 10.96 6.73
CA VAL A 192 -0.05 12.23 6.91
C VAL A 192 -0.10 13.09 5.64
N LEU A 193 -0.44 14.38 5.80
CA LEU A 193 -0.50 15.38 4.75
C LEU A 193 -0.02 16.74 5.27
N THR A 194 0.84 17.41 4.50
CA THR A 194 1.24 18.80 4.76
C THR A 194 0.48 19.75 3.85
N LEU A 195 -0.11 20.80 4.41
CA LEU A 195 -0.76 21.87 3.64
C LEU A 195 0.08 23.15 3.72
N GLU A 196 0.51 23.67 2.57
CA GLU A 196 1.21 24.96 2.53
C GLU A 196 0.26 26.14 2.75
N PRO A 197 0.70 27.21 3.45
CA PRO A 197 -0.08 28.45 3.60
C PRO A 197 -0.54 29.04 2.27
N GLU A 198 0.34 29.02 1.26
CA GLU A 198 0.01 29.55 -0.06
C GLU A 198 -1.08 28.74 -0.75
N LEU A 199 -1.18 27.43 -0.49
CA LEU A 199 -2.27 26.58 -0.98
C LEU A 199 -3.58 26.95 -0.27
N ILE A 200 -3.56 27.04 1.06
CA ILE A 200 -4.74 27.37 1.86
C ILE A 200 -5.27 28.77 1.49
N ASN A 201 -4.39 29.74 1.34
CA ASN A 201 -4.75 31.12 0.97
C ASN A 201 -5.36 31.24 -0.44
N LYS A 202 -5.13 30.27 -1.33
CA LYS A 202 -5.76 30.22 -2.67
C LYS A 202 -7.22 29.78 -2.62
N PHE A 203 -7.67 29.16 -1.52
CA PHE A 203 -9.00 28.58 -1.38
C PHE A 203 -9.74 29.21 -0.20
N PRO A 204 -10.37 30.40 -0.37
CA PRO A 204 -10.96 31.14 0.73
C PRO A 204 -12.12 30.42 1.43
N SER A 205 -12.89 29.60 0.70
CA SER A 205 -13.98 28.83 1.31
C SER A 205 -13.41 27.72 2.19
N PHE A 206 -12.44 26.96 1.67
CA PHE A 206 -11.74 25.93 2.43
C PHE A 206 -11.02 26.50 3.65
N LYS A 207 -10.27 27.60 3.47
CA LYS A 207 -9.57 28.30 4.56
C LYS A 207 -10.51 28.70 5.68
N ARG A 208 -11.65 29.31 5.36
CA ARG A 208 -12.65 29.69 6.37
C ARG A 208 -13.15 28.48 7.14
N ARG A 209 -13.31 27.32 6.49
CA ARG A 209 -13.76 26.12 7.17
C ARG A 209 -12.70 25.53 8.10
N VAL A 210 -11.43 25.52 7.67
CA VAL A 210 -10.28 25.17 8.51
C VAL A 210 -10.25 26.05 9.75
N GLU A 211 -10.25 27.37 9.57
CA GLU A 211 -10.25 28.37 10.66
C GLU A 211 -11.45 28.20 11.60
N TRP A 212 -12.66 28.03 11.05
CA TRP A 212 -13.85 27.79 11.85
C TRP A 212 -13.72 26.52 12.70
N PHE A 213 -13.22 25.42 12.13
CA PHE A 213 -13.07 24.17 12.88
C PHE A 213 -12.08 24.32 14.03
N ILE A 214 -10.95 24.97 13.77
CA ILE A 214 -9.95 25.29 14.79
C ILE A 214 -10.56 26.10 15.95
N GLU A 215 -11.31 27.15 15.62
CA GLU A 215 -11.90 28.06 16.62
C GLU A 215 -13.02 27.40 17.43
N ASN A 216 -13.81 26.53 16.80
CA ASN A 216 -15.03 25.98 17.40
C ASN A 216 -14.87 24.54 17.93
N LYS A 217 -13.79 23.85 17.56
CA LYS A 217 -13.42 22.51 18.03
C LYS A 217 -11.95 22.47 18.47
N PRO A 218 -11.52 23.35 19.39
CA PRO A 218 -10.11 23.49 19.76
C PRO A 218 -9.51 22.20 20.34
N ASP A 219 -10.28 21.41 21.10
CA ASP A 219 -9.80 20.15 21.67
C ASP A 219 -9.41 19.14 20.59
N ILE A 220 -10.27 18.96 19.57
CA ILE A 220 -10.03 18.05 18.45
C ILE A 220 -8.88 18.60 17.57
N ALA A 221 -8.85 19.91 17.35
CA ALA A 221 -7.84 20.56 16.54
C ALA A 221 -6.44 20.48 17.18
N GLU A 222 -6.30 20.76 18.48
CA GLU A 222 -5.00 20.70 19.18
C GLU A 222 -4.44 19.27 19.23
N ARG A 223 -5.31 18.25 19.29
CA ARG A 223 -4.93 16.84 19.36
C ARG A 223 -4.51 16.24 18.03
N ASN A 224 -5.18 16.64 16.93
CA ASN A 224 -5.05 15.99 15.62
C ASN A 224 -4.36 16.85 14.54
N ILE A 225 -4.18 18.16 14.80
CA ILE A 225 -3.47 19.09 13.90
C ILE A 225 -2.19 19.55 14.61
N ALA A 226 -1.08 18.92 14.27
CA ALA A 226 0.21 19.37 14.75
C ALA A 226 0.51 20.75 14.13
N SER A 227 0.78 21.73 15.01
CA SER A 227 1.11 23.13 14.68
C SER A 227 -0.04 24.03 14.20
N MET A 228 -0.80 24.52 15.18
CA MET A 228 -1.47 25.83 15.04
C MET A 228 -0.72 26.93 15.80
N LYS A 229 -0.10 26.61 16.95
CA LYS A 229 0.72 27.53 17.76
C LYS A 229 2.23 27.53 17.41
N ARG A 230 2.75 26.46 16.77
CA ARG A 230 4.17 26.30 16.39
C ARG A 230 4.32 25.96 14.92
N ARG A 231 3.98 26.93 14.07
CA ARG A 231 4.13 26.93 12.61
C ARG A 231 5.40 26.16 12.21
N GLY A 232 5.24 25.00 11.55
CA GLY A 232 6.34 24.11 11.16
C GLY A 232 7.31 24.79 10.18
N LYS A 233 8.20 24.02 9.53
CA LYS A 233 9.07 24.61 8.50
C LYS A 233 8.21 25.27 7.41
N ASP A 234 8.49 26.53 7.11
CA ASP A 234 7.74 27.35 6.15
C ASP A 234 6.25 27.54 6.47
N ASP A 235 5.86 27.52 7.75
CA ASP A 235 4.48 27.85 8.17
C ASP A 235 3.40 26.84 7.74
N ARG A 236 3.80 25.62 7.37
CA ARG A 236 2.90 24.53 6.95
C ARG A 236 1.96 24.08 8.09
N LEU A 237 0.77 23.61 7.72
CA LEU A 237 -0.10 22.81 8.60
C LEU A 237 0.19 21.32 8.40
N LEU A 238 0.22 20.54 9.48
CA LEU A 238 0.34 19.09 9.44
C LEU A 238 -0.98 18.44 9.85
N LEU A 239 -1.58 17.71 8.93
CA LEU A 239 -2.69 16.78 9.20
C LEU A 239 -2.09 15.39 9.32
N ALA A 240 -2.08 14.82 10.52
CA ALA A 240 -1.52 13.51 10.77
C ALA A 240 -2.34 12.78 11.84
N LEU A 241 -2.61 11.51 11.61
CA LEU A 241 -3.29 10.66 12.58
C LEU A 241 -2.44 10.43 13.84
N VAL A 242 -1.12 10.46 13.67
CA VAL A 242 -0.14 10.26 14.72
C VAL A 242 0.47 11.61 15.12
N SER A 243 0.32 11.99 16.38
CA SER A 243 0.91 13.20 16.96
C SER A 243 2.44 13.10 17.03
N LYS A 244 3.15 14.23 17.23
CA LYS A 244 4.62 14.25 17.35
C LYS A 244 5.12 13.27 18.42
N ASP A 245 4.53 13.30 19.60
CA ASP A 245 5.01 12.52 20.74
C ASP A 245 4.80 11.02 20.49
N ARG A 246 3.65 10.65 19.93
CA ARG A 246 3.38 9.26 19.53
C ARG A 246 4.28 8.81 18.39
N LEU A 247 4.54 9.68 17.41
CA LEU A 247 5.45 9.39 16.31
C LEU A 247 6.83 9.00 16.86
N VAL A 248 7.38 9.76 17.80
CA VAL A 248 8.68 9.42 18.43
C VAL A 248 8.62 8.05 19.10
N LYS A 249 7.59 7.78 19.93
CA LYS A 249 7.47 6.49 20.63
C LYS A 249 7.26 5.29 19.70
N ILE A 250 6.51 5.47 18.60
CA ILE A 250 6.34 4.43 17.59
C ILE A 250 7.68 4.16 16.89
N LEU A 251 8.41 5.22 16.53
CA LEU A 251 9.72 5.09 15.86
C LEU A 251 10.76 4.42 16.74
N GLU A 252 10.72 4.62 18.06
CA GLU A 252 11.61 3.91 18.99
C GLU A 252 11.50 2.39 18.85
N ARG A 253 10.29 1.85 18.61
CA ARG A 253 10.10 0.41 18.34
C ARG A 253 10.33 0.03 16.89
N MET A 254 9.82 0.85 15.97
CA MET A 254 9.93 0.57 14.54
C MET A 254 11.39 0.47 14.09
N LEU A 255 12.28 1.26 14.71
CA LEU A 255 13.69 1.35 14.39
C LEU A 255 14.58 0.49 15.31
N ASP A 256 13.98 -0.36 16.15
CA ASP A 256 14.70 -1.30 17.01
C ASP A 256 14.91 -2.63 16.30
N GLU A 257 16.17 -3.09 16.26
CA GLU A 257 16.57 -4.31 15.57
C GLU A 257 16.08 -5.60 16.27
N THR A 258 15.80 -5.51 17.57
CA THR A 258 15.17 -6.57 18.35
C THR A 258 13.65 -6.62 18.19
N GLU A 259 13.07 -5.64 17.49
CA GLU A 259 11.65 -5.54 17.20
C GLU A 259 11.40 -5.57 15.68
N PHE A 260 11.20 -4.41 15.06
CA PHE A 260 10.74 -4.29 13.68
C PHE A 260 11.86 -4.11 12.65
N LEU A 261 13.00 -3.51 13.03
CA LEU A 261 14.05 -3.15 12.08
C LEU A 261 14.92 -4.37 11.72
N SER A 262 14.83 -4.83 10.48
CA SER A 262 15.72 -5.85 9.91
C SER A 262 16.84 -5.20 9.11
N GLU A 263 17.91 -5.93 8.81
CA GLU A 263 18.90 -5.56 7.79
C GLU A 263 18.27 -5.35 6.40
N HIS A 264 17.03 -5.82 6.21
CA HIS A 264 16.32 -5.85 4.93
C HIS A 264 15.11 -4.92 4.84
N GLY A 265 14.75 -4.21 5.92
CA GLY A 265 13.59 -3.32 6.00
C GLY A 265 12.81 -3.47 7.29
N ILE A 266 11.55 -3.03 7.31
CA ILE A 266 10.63 -3.17 8.44
C ILE A 266 9.86 -4.49 8.34
N ARG A 267 9.98 -5.33 9.38
CA ARG A 267 9.27 -6.60 9.57
C ARG A 267 7.77 -6.38 9.69
N SER A 268 6.98 -7.32 9.18
CA SER A 268 5.53 -7.24 9.28
C SER A 268 5.00 -7.46 10.71
N MET A 269 5.79 -8.16 11.53
CA MET A 269 5.57 -8.41 12.95
C MET A 269 6.87 -8.22 13.71
N SER A 270 6.79 -7.67 14.91
CA SER A 270 7.95 -7.50 15.76
C SER A 270 8.57 -8.85 16.13
N LYS A 271 9.91 -8.90 16.08
CA LYS A 271 10.72 -10.00 16.57
C LYS A 271 10.58 -10.25 18.07
N PHE A 272 10.09 -9.28 18.86
CA PHE A 272 9.73 -9.45 20.27
C PHE A 272 8.83 -10.67 20.50
N HIS A 273 7.91 -10.95 19.57
CA HIS A 273 6.97 -12.05 19.69
C HIS A 273 7.61 -13.43 19.56
N GLN A 274 8.86 -13.53 19.13
CA GLN A 274 9.62 -14.79 19.09
C GLN A 274 9.74 -15.41 20.49
N ASP A 275 10.07 -14.58 21.49
CA ASP A 275 10.21 -15.00 22.89
C ASP A 275 8.93 -14.71 23.70
N ASN A 276 8.10 -13.80 23.22
CA ASN A 276 6.88 -13.33 23.89
C ASN A 276 5.65 -13.47 22.97
N PRO A 277 5.27 -14.71 22.58
CA PRO A 277 4.11 -14.91 21.73
C PRO A 277 2.84 -14.45 22.43
N TYR A 278 1.93 -13.86 21.68
CA TYR A 278 0.63 -13.49 22.21
C TYR A 278 -0.36 -14.65 22.07
N SER A 279 -1.12 -14.95 23.13
CA SER A 279 -2.13 -16.01 23.10
C SER A 279 -3.38 -15.65 23.88
N MET A 280 -4.51 -16.23 23.48
CA MET A 280 -5.78 -16.13 24.18
C MET A 280 -6.47 -17.49 24.20
N ASP A 281 -6.99 -17.88 25.36
CA ASP A 281 -7.83 -19.06 25.51
C ASP A 281 -9.29 -18.66 25.35
N VAL A 282 -9.98 -19.28 24.39
CA VAL A 282 -11.40 -19.04 24.10
C VAL A 282 -12.09 -20.40 23.97
N ASP A 283 -13.09 -20.66 24.81
CA ASP A 283 -13.87 -21.91 24.84
C ASP A 283 -13.02 -23.20 24.87
N GLY A 284 -11.90 -23.17 25.59
CA GLY A 284 -10.98 -24.31 25.73
C GLY A 284 -10.03 -24.51 24.55
N GLN A 285 -10.00 -23.59 23.57
CA GLN A 285 -9.04 -23.53 22.49
C GLN A 285 -8.06 -22.37 22.67
N THR A 286 -6.76 -22.66 22.64
CA THR A 286 -5.70 -21.64 22.67
C THR A 286 -5.43 -21.12 21.27
N TYR A 287 -5.66 -19.83 21.05
CA TYR A 287 -5.22 -19.11 19.86
C TYR A 287 -3.85 -18.48 20.15
N LYS A 288 -2.93 -18.53 19.18
CA LYS A 288 -1.55 -18.04 19.37
C LYS A 288 -1.01 -17.36 18.12
N VAL A 289 -0.26 -16.28 18.35
CA VAL A 289 0.53 -15.55 17.36
C VAL A 289 1.99 -15.52 17.80
N ASN A 290 2.89 -15.85 16.89
CA ASN A 290 4.33 -15.86 17.09
C ASN A 290 5.03 -15.10 15.97
N TYR A 291 6.27 -14.67 16.20
CA TYR A 291 7.14 -14.19 15.12
C TYR A 291 7.60 -15.36 14.25
N VAL A 292 7.36 -15.26 12.95
CA VAL A 292 7.70 -16.25 11.93
C VAL A 292 8.35 -15.50 10.76
N PRO A 293 9.68 -15.49 10.62
CA PRO A 293 10.38 -14.63 9.67
C PRO A 293 10.16 -15.02 8.21
N GLY A 294 9.84 -16.28 7.92
CA GLY A 294 9.80 -16.84 6.57
C GLY A 294 8.42 -17.37 6.15
N ASP A 295 8.36 -18.64 5.75
CA ASP A 295 7.12 -19.33 5.35
C ASP A 295 6.13 -19.42 6.52
N SER A 296 4.82 -19.37 6.24
CA SER A 296 3.78 -19.42 7.28
C SER A 296 3.83 -20.74 8.06
N ASP A 297 3.64 -20.68 9.38
CA ASP A 297 3.43 -21.85 10.25
C ASP A 297 1.94 -22.20 10.43
N SER A 298 1.06 -21.46 9.75
CA SER A 298 -0.39 -21.58 9.83
C SER A 298 -1.01 -21.82 8.45
N SER A 299 -2.08 -22.62 8.42
CA SER A 299 -2.90 -22.86 7.23
C SER A 299 -3.96 -21.78 6.97
N LEU A 300 -4.03 -20.73 7.79
CA LEU A 300 -4.91 -19.58 7.54
C LEU A 300 -4.66 -19.05 6.13
N PHE A 301 -5.72 -18.89 5.34
CA PHE A 301 -5.68 -18.43 3.94
C PHE A 301 -4.77 -19.26 3.03
N GLY A 302 -4.63 -20.56 3.30
CA GLY A 302 -3.88 -21.49 2.44
C GLY A 302 -2.38 -21.57 2.72
N GLY A 303 -1.85 -20.78 3.66
CA GLY A 303 -0.49 -20.92 4.21
C GLY A 303 0.66 -20.48 3.30
N ASN A 304 0.39 -19.97 2.10
CA ASN A 304 1.43 -19.55 1.15
C ASN A 304 2.01 -18.15 1.45
N SER A 305 1.19 -17.25 2.00
CA SER A 305 1.59 -15.89 2.34
C SER A 305 1.72 -15.74 3.85
N ASN A 306 2.70 -14.95 4.30
CA ASN A 306 2.95 -14.75 5.72
C ASN A 306 3.17 -13.27 6.08
N TRP A 307 2.40 -12.79 7.04
CA TRP A 307 2.46 -11.46 7.62
C TRP A 307 2.95 -11.45 9.07
N ARG A 308 3.45 -12.58 9.58
CA ARG A 308 3.96 -12.71 10.96
C ARG A 308 5.47 -12.51 11.11
N GLY A 309 6.10 -11.73 10.24
CA GLY A 309 7.53 -11.43 10.33
C GLY A 309 8.22 -11.00 9.05
N PRO A 310 7.83 -11.49 7.86
CA PRO A 310 8.52 -11.14 6.62
C PRO A 310 8.52 -9.64 6.29
N ILE A 311 9.43 -9.26 5.40
CA ILE A 311 9.50 -7.93 4.78
C ILE A 311 8.65 -7.89 3.52
N TRP A 312 7.77 -6.89 3.46
CA TRP A 312 6.93 -6.62 2.29
C TRP A 312 7.26 -5.23 1.74
N LEU A 313 7.61 -5.16 0.45
CA LEU A 313 8.04 -3.90 -0.17
C LEU A 313 6.92 -2.86 -0.24
N CYS A 314 5.67 -3.26 -0.46
CA CYS A 314 4.53 -2.34 -0.57
C CYS A 314 4.33 -1.47 0.69
N VAL A 315 4.33 -2.10 1.87
CA VAL A 315 4.13 -1.41 3.15
C VAL A 315 5.36 -0.61 3.56
N ASN A 316 6.57 -1.15 3.33
CA ASN A 316 7.81 -0.41 3.56
C ASN A 316 7.90 0.84 2.68
N PHE A 317 7.47 0.75 1.43
CA PHE A 317 7.42 1.89 0.51
C PHE A 317 6.51 3.01 1.04
N LEU A 318 5.34 2.66 1.59
CA LEU A 318 4.44 3.64 2.20
C LEU A 318 4.97 4.20 3.52
N LEU A 319 5.70 3.42 4.33
CA LEU A 319 6.42 3.93 5.51
C LEU A 319 7.47 4.97 5.10
N VAL A 320 8.28 4.68 4.08
CA VAL A 320 9.26 5.62 3.51
C VAL A 320 8.56 6.91 3.06
N GLU A 321 7.47 6.83 2.30
CA GLU A 321 6.72 8.03 1.90
C GLU A 321 6.23 8.83 3.11
N SER A 322 5.77 8.16 4.16
CA SER A 322 5.22 8.78 5.36
C SER A 322 6.29 9.51 6.16
N LEU A 323 7.46 8.88 6.35
CA LEU A 323 8.63 9.49 6.97
C LEU A 323 9.08 10.75 6.21
N LEU A 324 9.08 10.71 4.88
CA LEU A 324 9.40 11.87 4.06
C LEU A 324 8.37 13.00 4.22
N ARG A 325 7.06 12.69 4.33
CA ARG A 325 6.02 13.70 4.61
C ARG A 325 6.18 14.33 5.99
N PHE A 326 6.48 13.53 7.02
CA PHE A 326 6.80 14.08 8.35
C PHE A 326 8.08 14.94 8.31
N HIS A 327 9.11 14.53 7.56
CA HIS A 327 10.32 15.33 7.36
C HIS A 327 10.04 16.66 6.67
N MET A 328 9.13 16.73 5.69
CA MET A 328 8.77 18.01 5.06
C MET A 328 8.25 19.04 6.07
N PHE A 329 7.59 18.57 7.11
CA PHE A 329 7.02 19.43 8.14
C PHE A 329 8.02 19.74 9.27
N TYR A 330 8.64 18.71 9.86
CA TYR A 330 9.57 18.90 10.99
C TYR A 330 10.98 19.32 10.56
N GLY A 331 11.34 19.12 9.29
CA GLY A 331 12.69 19.35 8.78
C GLY A 331 13.73 18.53 9.54
N ASP A 332 14.86 19.17 9.84
CA ASP A 332 16.01 18.54 10.52
C ASP A 332 15.88 18.60 12.06
N THR A 333 14.81 19.22 12.57
CA THR A 333 14.63 19.48 14.01
C THR A 333 14.10 18.29 14.80
N LEU A 334 13.35 17.40 14.14
CA LEU A 334 12.94 16.14 14.74
C LEU A 334 13.94 15.07 14.34
N GLN A 335 14.72 14.64 15.31
CA GLN A 335 15.67 13.55 15.17
C GLN A 335 15.26 12.38 16.05
N VAL A 336 15.50 11.18 15.54
CA VAL A 336 15.28 9.92 16.23
C VAL A 336 16.53 9.07 16.09
N GLU A 337 16.73 8.17 17.05
CA GLU A 337 17.82 7.21 17.04
C GLU A 337 17.53 6.10 16.01
N CYS A 338 18.45 5.83 15.09
CA CYS A 338 18.26 4.82 14.05
C CYS A 338 19.61 4.21 13.65
N PRO A 339 19.84 2.90 13.93
CA PRO A 339 18.98 1.99 14.71
C PRO A 339 18.79 2.42 16.17
N LYS A 340 17.71 1.99 16.82
CA LYS A 340 17.52 2.19 18.27
C LYS A 340 18.69 1.56 19.05
N GLY A 341 19.24 2.27 20.03
CA GLY A 341 20.38 1.83 20.83
C GLY A 341 21.76 2.03 20.18
N SER A 342 21.84 2.55 18.95
CA SER A 342 23.11 2.83 18.26
C SER A 342 23.82 4.10 18.75
N GLY A 343 23.08 5.06 19.32
CA GLY A 343 23.55 6.42 19.56
C GLY A 343 23.53 7.33 18.32
N ASP A 344 23.19 6.81 17.14
CA ASP A 344 23.13 7.58 15.90
C ASP A 344 21.75 8.24 15.72
N TYR A 345 21.72 9.57 15.87
CA TYR A 345 20.51 10.36 15.69
C TYR A 345 20.45 10.96 14.30
N MET A 346 19.31 10.77 13.64
CA MET A 346 19.07 11.28 12.30
C MET A 346 17.66 11.85 12.15
N HIS A 347 17.50 12.81 11.24
CA HIS A 347 16.19 13.32 10.90
C HIS A 347 15.42 12.29 10.04
N LEU A 348 14.09 12.41 10.01
CA LEU A 348 13.23 11.41 9.35
C LEU A 348 13.51 11.20 7.84
N GLY A 349 14.07 12.19 7.15
CA GLY A 349 14.53 12.02 5.76
C GLY A 349 15.68 11.02 5.60
N HIS A 350 16.62 10.94 6.55
CA HIS A 350 17.70 9.95 6.52
C HIS A 350 17.23 8.59 7.03
N VAL A 351 16.27 8.55 7.97
CA VAL A 351 15.61 7.28 8.34
C VAL A 351 14.94 6.66 7.11
N ALA A 352 14.23 7.47 6.32
CA ALA A 352 13.62 7.00 5.08
C ALA A 352 14.67 6.45 4.09
N GLU A 353 15.80 7.15 3.95
CA GLU A 353 16.91 6.72 3.10
C GLU A 353 17.56 5.41 3.60
N GLU A 354 17.75 5.26 4.91
CA GLU A 354 18.26 4.03 5.54
C GLU A 354 17.37 2.82 5.21
N LEU A 355 16.04 2.96 5.36
CA LEU A 355 15.10 1.90 4.99
C LEU A 355 15.13 1.58 3.50
N GLN A 356 15.31 2.59 2.64
CA GLN A 356 15.47 2.39 1.21
C GLN A 356 16.75 1.63 0.86
N HIS A 357 17.88 1.91 1.53
CA HIS A 357 19.15 1.19 1.34
C HIS A 357 19.03 -0.27 1.79
N ARG A 358 18.43 -0.52 2.96
CA ARG A 358 18.16 -1.89 3.46
C ARG A 358 17.34 -2.73 2.46
N MET A 359 16.27 -2.16 1.88
CA MET A 359 15.50 -2.84 0.83
C MET A 359 16.30 -3.06 -0.46
N GLN A 360 17.20 -2.15 -0.84
CA GLN A 360 18.08 -2.34 -2.00
C GLN A 360 19.11 -3.45 -1.77
N HIS A 361 19.61 -3.61 -0.54
CA HIS A 361 20.56 -4.66 -0.18
C HIS A 361 20.01 -6.08 -0.38
N LEU A 362 18.68 -6.27 -0.37
CA LEU A 362 18.06 -7.53 -0.78
C LEU A 362 18.53 -8.00 -2.16
N PHE A 363 18.72 -7.05 -3.08
CA PHE A 363 19.03 -7.28 -4.49
C PHE A 363 20.48 -6.94 -4.86
N ALA A 364 21.24 -6.27 -3.99
CA ALA A 364 22.64 -5.93 -4.23
C ALA A 364 23.56 -7.13 -3.98
N ARG A 365 24.75 -7.15 -4.61
CA ARG A 365 25.79 -8.14 -4.27
C ARG A 365 26.50 -7.62 -3.03
N ASN A 366 26.68 -8.47 -2.03
CA ASN A 366 27.58 -8.19 -0.91
C ASN A 366 29.05 -8.38 -1.33
N ASP A 367 29.97 -8.24 -0.37
CA ASP A 367 31.41 -8.40 -0.60
C ASP A 367 31.82 -9.82 -1.06
N GLU A 368 30.97 -10.82 -0.79
CA GLU A 368 31.14 -12.20 -1.23
C GLU A 368 30.53 -12.46 -2.62
N GLY A 369 29.95 -11.43 -3.25
CA GLY A 369 29.28 -11.53 -4.55
C GLY A 369 27.85 -12.09 -4.50
N ARG A 370 27.28 -12.33 -3.31
CA ARG A 370 25.97 -12.94 -3.12
C ARG A 370 24.87 -11.92 -2.89
N ARG A 371 23.61 -12.33 -3.14
CA ARG A 371 22.42 -11.53 -2.84
C ARG A 371 21.59 -12.21 -1.77
N ALA A 372 21.02 -11.45 -0.84
CA ALA A 372 20.14 -12.00 0.18
C ALA A 372 18.94 -12.74 -0.47
N VAL A 373 18.33 -12.14 -1.49
CA VAL A 373 17.18 -12.72 -2.22
C VAL A 373 17.47 -14.12 -2.79
N ASN A 374 18.71 -14.40 -3.16
CA ASN A 374 19.12 -15.67 -3.79
C ASN A 374 19.31 -16.83 -2.80
N ALA A 375 19.18 -16.57 -1.49
CA ALA A 375 19.23 -17.60 -0.44
C ALA A 375 20.50 -18.48 -0.47
N GLY A 376 21.65 -17.93 -0.87
CA GLY A 376 22.93 -18.66 -0.97
C GLY A 376 23.05 -19.60 -2.17
N SER A 377 22.22 -19.42 -3.21
CA SER A 377 22.27 -20.23 -4.44
C SER A 377 23.45 -19.84 -5.33
N ASP A 378 24.46 -20.71 -5.42
CA ASP A 378 25.62 -20.51 -6.31
C ASP A 378 25.23 -20.36 -7.79
N LEU A 379 24.15 -21.04 -8.20
CA LEU A 379 23.60 -20.89 -9.55
C LEU A 379 23.14 -19.44 -9.78
N LEU A 380 22.36 -18.88 -8.86
CA LEU A 380 21.81 -17.52 -9.01
C LEU A 380 22.81 -16.42 -8.66
N ASP A 381 23.87 -16.71 -7.92
CA ASP A 381 24.89 -15.73 -7.52
C ASP A 381 26.07 -15.67 -8.50
N PHE A 382 26.53 -16.81 -9.04
CA PHE A 382 27.82 -16.89 -9.75
C PHE A 382 27.76 -17.45 -11.17
N ASP A 383 26.77 -18.27 -11.52
CA ASP A 383 26.69 -18.84 -12.87
C ASP A 383 26.56 -17.74 -13.93
N GLU A 384 27.36 -17.83 -14.99
CA GLU A 384 27.44 -16.80 -16.02
C GLU A 384 26.10 -16.53 -16.72
N HIS A 385 25.23 -17.54 -16.80
CA HIS A 385 23.93 -17.45 -17.46
C HIS A 385 22.80 -16.98 -16.53
N TRP A 386 22.99 -17.05 -15.21
CA TRP A 386 21.92 -16.83 -14.23
C TRP A 386 22.18 -15.67 -13.27
N LYS A 387 23.44 -15.31 -13.00
CA LYS A 387 23.83 -14.33 -11.97
C LYS A 387 23.22 -12.94 -12.08
N ASP A 388 22.69 -12.59 -13.25
CA ASP A 388 22.08 -11.30 -13.56
C ASP A 388 20.55 -11.39 -13.78
N ASN A 389 19.96 -12.59 -13.68
CA ASN A 389 18.51 -12.83 -13.77
C ASN A 389 17.86 -12.74 -12.38
N LEU A 390 17.46 -11.53 -11.98
CA LEU A 390 16.85 -11.30 -10.66
C LEU A 390 15.38 -11.74 -10.62
N TRP A 391 15.03 -12.46 -9.56
CA TRP A 391 13.65 -12.86 -9.28
C TRP A 391 12.95 -11.82 -8.40
N PHE A 392 11.65 -11.63 -8.66
CA PHE A 392 10.80 -10.70 -7.92
C PHE A 392 9.88 -11.51 -7.04
N HIS A 393 10.31 -11.72 -5.80
CA HIS A 393 9.56 -12.49 -4.83
C HIS A 393 8.39 -11.70 -4.25
N GLU A 394 7.41 -12.41 -3.70
CA GLU A 394 6.22 -11.83 -3.09
C GLU A 394 6.57 -11.08 -1.80
N PHE A 395 7.39 -11.69 -0.96
CA PHE A 395 7.92 -11.14 0.28
C PHE A 395 9.30 -11.72 0.56
N PHE A 396 9.98 -11.21 1.58
CA PHE A 396 11.35 -11.59 1.92
C PHE A 396 11.43 -11.99 3.38
N ASP A 397 12.21 -13.01 3.68
CA ASP A 397 12.41 -13.47 5.04
C ASP A 397 12.92 -12.34 5.95
N GLY A 398 12.28 -12.15 7.10
CA GLY A 398 12.53 -11.03 8.00
C GLY A 398 13.92 -11.02 8.64
N ASP A 399 14.63 -12.15 8.64
CA ASP A 399 15.95 -12.29 9.26
C ASP A 399 17.07 -12.52 8.24
N SER A 400 16.82 -13.27 7.16
CA SER A 400 17.83 -13.60 6.16
C SER A 400 17.69 -12.87 4.82
N GLY A 401 16.53 -12.27 4.56
CA GLY A 401 16.26 -11.56 3.30
C GLY A 401 16.08 -12.48 2.10
N ARG A 402 16.03 -13.81 2.26
CA ARG A 402 15.73 -14.74 1.17
C ARG A 402 14.37 -14.44 0.56
N GLY A 403 14.26 -14.55 -0.76
CA GLY A 403 13.00 -14.36 -1.46
C GLY A 403 12.04 -15.52 -1.22
N LEU A 404 10.78 -15.22 -0.92
CA LEU A 404 9.73 -16.18 -0.60
C LEU A 404 8.42 -15.89 -1.35
N GLY A 405 7.49 -16.84 -1.31
CA GLY A 405 6.24 -16.79 -2.07
C GLY A 405 6.49 -16.83 -3.59
N THR A 406 5.59 -16.23 -4.36
CA THR A 406 5.66 -16.23 -5.83
C THR A 406 6.92 -15.52 -6.34
N SER A 407 7.75 -16.18 -7.15
CA SER A 407 9.07 -15.67 -7.60
C SER A 407 9.05 -14.70 -8.79
N HIS A 408 7.91 -14.54 -9.45
CA HIS A 408 7.71 -13.63 -10.59
C HIS A 408 6.66 -12.55 -10.26
N GLN A 409 6.57 -12.17 -8.99
CA GLN A 409 5.71 -11.11 -8.47
C GLN A 409 6.26 -9.72 -8.84
N CYS A 410 6.32 -9.40 -10.13
CA CYS A 410 6.56 -8.02 -10.61
C CYS A 410 5.33 -7.11 -10.39
N GLY A 411 4.57 -7.35 -9.33
CA GLY A 411 3.56 -6.47 -8.77
C GLY A 411 4.21 -5.47 -7.82
N TRP A 412 3.92 -5.55 -6.52
CA TRP A 412 4.47 -4.59 -5.54
C TRP A 412 5.99 -4.64 -5.39
N THR A 413 6.64 -5.78 -5.64
CA THR A 413 8.11 -5.87 -5.57
C THR A 413 8.78 -5.04 -6.66
N GLY A 414 8.06 -4.73 -7.75
CA GLY A 414 8.49 -3.78 -8.78
C GLY A 414 8.74 -2.36 -8.26
N LEU A 415 8.21 -1.99 -7.08
CA LEU A 415 8.48 -0.70 -6.42
C LEU A 415 9.97 -0.48 -6.14
N ILE A 416 10.80 -1.53 -6.12
CA ILE A 416 12.25 -1.41 -5.99
C ILE A 416 12.86 -0.51 -7.07
N ALA A 417 12.32 -0.50 -8.29
CA ALA A 417 12.79 0.38 -9.35
C ALA A 417 12.62 1.86 -9.00
N LYS A 418 11.50 2.21 -8.33
CA LYS A 418 11.27 3.57 -7.84
C LYS A 418 12.22 3.90 -6.68
N ILE A 419 12.42 2.97 -5.75
CA ILE A 419 13.36 3.14 -4.63
C ILE A 419 14.76 3.46 -5.16
N ILE A 420 15.29 2.64 -6.08
CA ILE A 420 16.61 2.84 -6.72
C ILE A 420 16.68 4.18 -7.44
N HIS A 421 15.63 4.57 -8.18
CA HIS A 421 15.60 5.85 -8.86
C HIS A 421 15.71 7.02 -7.87
N ASP A 422 15.00 6.96 -6.75
CA ASP A 422 14.99 8.06 -5.78
C ASP A 422 16.27 8.15 -4.97
N THR A 423 16.82 7.01 -4.52
CA THR A 423 18.13 6.99 -3.87
C THR A 423 19.22 7.41 -4.85
N GLY A 424 19.16 6.95 -6.11
CA GLY A 424 20.10 7.33 -7.16
C GLY A 424 20.11 8.83 -7.50
N ILE A 425 18.98 9.52 -7.38
CA ILE A 425 18.92 10.99 -7.50
C ILE A 425 19.64 11.67 -6.31
N ASN A 426 19.58 11.05 -5.14
CA ASN A 426 20.24 11.56 -3.93
C ASN A 426 21.71 11.14 -3.84
N CYS A 427 22.12 10.06 -4.53
CA CYS A 427 23.50 9.61 -4.65
C CYS A 427 24.33 10.69 -5.35
N ARG A 428 25.35 11.19 -4.65
CA ARG A 428 26.22 12.26 -5.15
C ARG A 428 27.61 11.74 -5.47
N LEU A 429 28.18 12.24 -6.56
CA LEU A 429 29.63 12.34 -6.70
C LEU A 429 30.15 13.32 -5.62
N PRO A 430 31.31 13.07 -5.00
CA PRO A 430 31.86 13.97 -3.99
C PRO A 430 31.99 15.39 -4.57
N GLN A 431 31.41 16.37 -3.86
CA GLN A 431 31.38 17.82 -4.15
C GLN A 431 30.20 18.44 -4.95
N THR A 432 28.98 17.89 -4.91
CA THR A 432 27.79 18.66 -5.35
C THR A 432 26.72 18.73 -4.25
N PRO A 433 26.26 19.92 -3.79
CA PRO A 433 25.22 19.99 -2.77
C PRO A 433 23.80 19.99 -3.38
N ARG A 434 22.88 19.22 -2.76
CA ARG A 434 21.47 19.60 -2.50
C ARG A 434 20.75 18.63 -1.56
N SER A 435 20.40 19.16 -0.39
CA SER A 435 19.80 18.56 0.81
C SER A 435 18.66 17.55 0.58
N PRO A 436 18.34 16.69 1.58
CA PRO A 436 17.15 15.80 1.62
C PRO A 436 15.82 16.44 1.19
N PHE A 437 15.68 17.77 1.33
CA PHE A 437 14.56 18.55 0.79
C PHE A 437 14.32 18.37 -0.73
N ALA A 438 15.37 18.10 -1.51
CA ALA A 438 15.26 17.85 -2.95
C ALA A 438 14.62 16.48 -3.26
N ALA A 439 14.93 15.45 -2.46
CA ALA A 439 14.28 14.15 -2.50
C ALA A 439 12.78 14.30 -2.21
N ALA A 440 12.43 14.96 -1.10
CA ALA A 440 11.04 15.21 -0.73
C ALA A 440 10.30 16.02 -1.81
N SER A 441 10.89 17.09 -2.35
CA SER A 441 10.29 17.87 -3.44
C SER A 441 10.04 17.02 -4.68
N HIS A 442 10.94 16.08 -5.01
CA HIS A 442 10.77 15.16 -6.12
C HIS A 442 9.63 14.14 -5.90
N TYR A 443 9.37 13.74 -4.66
CA TYR A 443 8.24 12.89 -4.29
C TYR A 443 6.92 13.64 -4.18
N PHE A 444 6.93 14.94 -3.85
CA PHE A 444 5.74 15.73 -3.56
C PHE A 444 5.66 16.97 -4.47
N ASP A 445 5.51 16.75 -5.78
CA ASP A 445 5.30 17.80 -6.81
C ASP A 445 3.93 18.52 -6.71
N ASP A 446 3.22 18.40 -5.57
CA ASP A 446 2.01 19.16 -5.25
C ASP A 446 2.34 20.62 -4.84
N ILE A 447 3.62 20.87 -4.57
CA ILE A 447 4.19 22.16 -4.26
C ILE A 447 4.18 23.01 -5.53
N PHE A 448 3.27 23.98 -5.57
CA PHE A 448 3.34 25.07 -6.54
C PHE A 448 4.75 25.67 -6.54
N SER A 449 5.47 25.45 -7.64
CA SER A 449 6.70 26.20 -7.90
C SER A 449 6.46 27.69 -7.65
N ARG A 450 7.23 28.26 -6.73
CA ARG A 450 7.23 29.70 -6.47
C ARG A 450 7.51 30.43 -7.78
N SER A 451 6.55 31.28 -8.16
CA SER A 451 6.71 32.53 -8.93
C SER A 451 7.75 32.57 -10.07
N GLY A 452 7.23 32.61 -11.30
CA GLY A 452 7.67 33.53 -12.37
C GLY A 452 9.17 33.61 -12.68
N ARG A 453 9.62 32.86 -13.69
CA ARG A 453 10.78 33.31 -14.47
C ARG A 453 10.36 34.55 -15.29
N PRO A 454 11.15 35.64 -15.30
CA PRO A 454 11.01 36.63 -16.36
C PRO A 454 11.26 35.91 -17.70
N ARG A 455 10.46 36.25 -18.72
CA ARG A 455 10.75 35.85 -20.11
C ARG A 455 12.10 36.45 -20.50
N GLY A 456 13.17 35.68 -20.29
CA GLY A 456 14.47 35.87 -20.89
C GLY A 456 14.67 34.74 -21.90
N SER A 457 14.86 35.11 -23.16
CA SER A 457 15.22 34.21 -24.24
C SER A 457 16.52 33.49 -23.93
N ASP A 458 16.47 32.19 -23.69
CA ASP A 458 17.43 31.23 -24.24
C ASP A 458 16.91 29.79 -24.04
N ARG A 459 16.86 29.05 -25.14
CA ARG A 459 16.51 27.62 -25.15
C ARG A 459 17.66 26.83 -24.50
N PRO A 460 17.42 25.97 -23.50
CA PRO A 460 18.46 25.03 -23.09
C PRO A 460 18.52 23.90 -24.12
N SER A 461 19.56 23.89 -24.94
CA SER A 461 19.91 22.71 -25.73
C SER A 461 20.42 21.63 -24.78
N VAL A 462 19.79 20.46 -24.77
CA VAL A 462 20.35 19.26 -24.14
C VAL A 462 21.59 18.88 -24.94
N ARG A 463 22.78 19.23 -24.44
CA ARG A 463 24.03 18.66 -24.96
C ARG A 463 24.12 17.21 -24.49
N ARG A 464 23.90 16.29 -25.42
CA ARG A 464 24.19 14.86 -25.28
C ARG A 464 25.70 14.73 -25.00
N SER A 465 26.07 14.46 -23.76
CA SER A 465 27.45 14.10 -23.41
C SER A 465 27.72 12.69 -23.91
N SER A 466 28.36 12.57 -25.08
CA SER A 466 28.97 11.34 -25.55
C SER A 466 30.25 11.09 -24.76
N THR A 467 30.21 10.18 -23.80
CA THR A 467 31.40 9.51 -23.28
C THR A 467 31.41 8.08 -23.79
N THR A 468 31.84 7.92 -25.04
CA THR A 468 32.26 6.66 -25.62
C THR A 468 33.50 6.17 -24.89
N ARG A 469 33.38 5.08 -24.11
CA ARG A 469 34.46 4.10 -23.97
C ARG A 469 33.91 2.71 -24.27
N SER A 470 34.37 2.26 -25.43
CA SER A 470 34.22 0.98 -26.11
C SER A 470 34.31 -0.25 -25.19
N ILE A 471 33.27 -1.10 -25.24
CA ILE A 471 33.42 -2.56 -25.14
C ILE A 471 32.75 -3.12 -26.39
N GLY A 472 33.56 -3.46 -27.38
CA GLY A 472 33.08 -3.96 -28.66
C GLY A 472 34.24 -4.18 -29.61
N ASN A 473 35.23 -4.99 -29.20
CA ASN A 473 36.20 -5.54 -30.12
C ASN A 473 35.92 -7.05 -30.24
N ARG A 474 35.26 -7.41 -31.34
CA ARG A 474 35.22 -8.78 -31.86
C ARG A 474 36.41 -8.96 -32.82
N SER A 475 37.11 -10.08 -32.69
CA SER A 475 37.68 -10.83 -33.82
C SER A 475 36.76 -12.06 -33.97
N ASP A 476 36.37 -12.58 -35.13
CA ASP A 476 37.02 -12.65 -36.44
C ASP A 476 35.98 -12.62 -37.57
N PHE A 477 36.44 -12.15 -38.73
CA PHE A 477 35.72 -12.03 -39.99
C PHE A 477 35.73 -13.38 -40.73
N TYR A 478 34.56 -13.81 -41.25
CA TYR A 478 34.48 -14.57 -42.50
C TYR A 478 33.34 -13.98 -43.35
N SER A 479 33.63 -13.81 -44.62
CA SER A 479 32.94 -12.98 -45.60
C SER A 479 32.11 -13.77 -46.61
N GLY A 480 31.08 -13.10 -47.14
CA GLY A 480 30.33 -13.45 -48.36
C GLY A 480 28.85 -13.73 -48.06
N ASP A 481 27.86 -13.29 -48.81
CA ASP A 481 27.77 -12.40 -49.99
C ASP A 481 26.27 -12.07 -50.16
N ALA A 482 25.97 -10.98 -50.88
CA ALA A 482 24.70 -10.65 -51.54
C ALA A 482 23.35 -10.48 -50.76
N THR A 483 22.88 -9.22 -50.73
CA THR A 483 21.47 -8.78 -50.79
C THR A 483 20.95 -8.84 -52.25
N PRO A 484 19.62 -8.92 -52.55
CA PRO A 484 18.67 -7.79 -52.37
C PRO A 484 17.25 -8.20 -51.88
N ALA A 485 16.53 -7.36 -51.12
CA ALA A 485 15.39 -6.49 -51.52
C ALA A 485 14.25 -7.23 -52.27
N ALA A 486 12.93 -7.04 -52.06
CA ALA A 486 12.12 -6.03 -51.39
C ALA A 486 10.66 -6.52 -51.18
N SER A 487 9.92 -5.83 -50.30
CA SER A 487 8.51 -5.40 -50.42
C SER A 487 7.34 -6.41 -50.51
N THR A 488 6.47 -6.32 -49.48
CA THR A 488 5.00 -6.15 -49.49
C THR A 488 4.10 -7.17 -50.22
N VAL A 489 3.07 -7.69 -49.53
CA VAL A 489 1.62 -7.34 -49.63
C VAL A 489 0.78 -8.45 -48.95
N LEU A 490 -0.37 -8.01 -48.43
CA LEU A 490 -1.47 -8.65 -47.70
C LEU A 490 -2.32 -9.66 -48.51
N ASP A 491 -3.30 -10.23 -47.79
CA ASP A 491 -4.56 -10.90 -48.19
C ASP A 491 -4.47 -12.43 -48.42
N GLU A 492 -5.06 -13.24 -47.53
CA GLU A 492 -6.50 -13.58 -47.29
C GLU A 492 -6.92 -14.85 -48.07
N ASP A 493 -7.47 -15.79 -47.29
CA ASP A 493 -8.56 -16.72 -47.58
C ASP A 493 -8.42 -17.87 -48.62
N ASP A 494 -8.49 -19.10 -48.06
CA ASP A 494 -9.61 -20.04 -48.21
C ASP A 494 -9.33 -21.49 -48.68
N GLU A 495 -9.92 -22.38 -47.90
CA GLU A 495 -10.36 -23.77 -48.03
C GLU A 495 -9.99 -24.73 -49.21
N SER A 496 -9.46 -25.89 -48.78
CA SER A 496 -10.10 -27.24 -48.89
C SER A 496 -9.42 -28.37 -49.70
N ARG A 497 -9.53 -29.57 -49.09
CA ARG A 497 -9.48 -30.96 -49.62
C ARG A 497 -8.11 -31.69 -49.67
N GLY A 498 -7.95 -32.66 -48.75
CA GLY A 498 -6.98 -33.79 -48.84
C GLY A 498 -7.48 -34.92 -49.76
N PRO A 499 -7.16 -36.22 -49.52
CA PRO A 499 -6.08 -36.83 -48.70
C PRO A 499 -5.33 -37.99 -49.42
N SER A 500 -4.14 -38.42 -48.94
CA SER A 500 -3.67 -39.81 -49.11
C SER A 500 -2.44 -40.23 -48.27
N ARG A 501 -2.70 -41.16 -47.33
CA ARG A 501 -1.97 -42.42 -47.01
C ARG A 501 -0.44 -42.49 -46.78
N ALA A 502 -0.12 -42.81 -45.51
CA ALA A 502 0.51 -44.04 -44.99
C ALA A 502 2.05 -44.30 -45.03
N GLY A 503 2.59 -44.62 -43.84
CA GLY A 503 3.84 -45.38 -43.60
C GLY A 503 4.56 -44.96 -42.29
N SER A 504 4.22 -45.48 -41.10
CA SER A 504 4.70 -46.72 -40.45
C SER A 504 5.92 -46.59 -39.49
N ARG A 505 5.61 -46.67 -38.17
CA ARG A 505 6.32 -47.41 -37.06
C ARG A 505 7.71 -46.87 -36.59
N ARG A 506 8.12 -46.88 -35.30
CA ARG A 506 7.74 -47.66 -34.09
C ARG A 506 8.46 -47.12 -32.82
N GLY A 507 7.82 -47.29 -31.63
CA GLY A 507 8.43 -47.45 -30.27
C GLY A 507 8.46 -46.18 -29.40
N SER A 508 8.08 -46.12 -28.11
CA SER A 508 7.67 -47.12 -27.11
C SER A 508 7.07 -46.44 -25.84
N THR A 509 6.00 -47.04 -25.29
CA THR A 509 5.60 -47.17 -23.86
C THR A 509 5.29 -45.97 -22.94
N ALA A 510 3.97 -45.70 -22.79
CA ALA A 510 3.13 -45.72 -21.56
C ALA A 510 3.23 -44.66 -20.42
N ALA A 511 2.20 -43.80 -20.33
CA ALA A 511 1.39 -43.46 -19.14
C ALA A 511 0.02 -42.86 -19.59
N PRO A 512 -1.12 -43.07 -18.89
CA PRO A 512 -2.46 -42.91 -19.47
C PRO A 512 -3.20 -41.58 -19.16
N ASP A 513 -4.05 -41.17 -20.11
CA ASP A 513 -5.35 -40.48 -19.99
C ASP A 513 -5.56 -39.42 -18.90
N ASN A 514 -4.96 -38.24 -19.06
CA ASN A 514 -5.43 -37.03 -18.37
C ASN A 514 -5.72 -35.85 -19.32
N GLN A 515 -5.24 -35.91 -20.56
CA GLN A 515 -5.41 -34.83 -21.53
C GLN A 515 -6.80 -34.88 -22.19
N ASP A 516 -7.27 -36.06 -22.58
CA ASP A 516 -8.59 -36.24 -23.21
C ASP A 516 -9.77 -35.88 -22.29
N HIS A 517 -9.58 -36.02 -20.97
CA HIS A 517 -10.61 -35.65 -19.99
C HIS A 517 -10.70 -34.13 -19.80
N VAL A 518 -9.56 -33.42 -19.88
CA VAL A 518 -9.49 -31.96 -19.82
C VAL A 518 -10.02 -31.36 -21.11
N ASP A 519 -9.64 -31.92 -22.26
CA ASP A 519 -10.08 -31.43 -23.56
C ASP A 519 -11.60 -31.64 -23.75
N SER A 520 -12.15 -32.79 -23.33
CA SER A 520 -13.61 -33.02 -23.34
C SER A 520 -14.37 -32.12 -22.35
N TYR A 521 -13.76 -31.81 -21.19
CA TYR A 521 -14.34 -30.87 -20.24
C TYR A 521 -14.39 -29.46 -20.83
N VAL A 522 -13.31 -29.00 -21.45
CA VAL A 522 -13.22 -27.68 -22.09
C VAL A 522 -14.20 -27.58 -23.26
N GLU A 523 -14.32 -28.61 -24.11
CA GLU A 523 -15.32 -28.67 -25.17
C GLU A 523 -16.75 -28.63 -24.63
N SER A 524 -17.04 -29.33 -23.53
CA SER A 524 -18.36 -29.33 -22.89
C SER A 524 -18.75 -27.97 -22.29
N GLN A 525 -17.77 -27.24 -21.72
CA GLN A 525 -17.98 -25.89 -21.19
C GLN A 525 -18.19 -24.89 -22.32
N LEU A 526 -17.42 -25.00 -23.41
CA LEU A 526 -17.57 -24.15 -24.58
C LEU A 526 -18.90 -24.40 -25.31
N GLN A 527 -19.41 -25.63 -25.34
CA GLN A 527 -20.76 -25.93 -25.85
C GLN A 527 -21.87 -25.38 -24.95
N ARG A 528 -21.73 -25.47 -23.61
CA ARG A 528 -22.68 -24.89 -22.65
C ARG A 528 -22.79 -23.37 -22.75
N VAL A 529 -21.68 -22.68 -22.97
CA VAL A 529 -21.65 -21.22 -23.14
C VAL A 529 -22.26 -20.80 -24.49
N ARG A 530 -22.09 -21.63 -25.54
CA ARG A 530 -22.65 -21.35 -26.88
C ARG A 530 -24.14 -21.64 -27.02
N SER A 531 -24.73 -22.47 -26.17
CA SER A 531 -26.13 -22.92 -26.31
C SER A 531 -27.16 -22.08 -25.57
N SER A 532 -26.85 -20.83 -25.18
CA SER A 532 -27.73 -19.81 -24.56
C SER A 532 -29.21 -20.19 -24.40
N ALA A 533 -29.50 -21.02 -23.40
CA ALA A 533 -30.85 -21.44 -23.03
C ALA A 533 -30.96 -21.56 -21.50
N SER A 534 -30.86 -20.43 -20.80
CA SER A 534 -31.52 -20.19 -19.51
C SER A 534 -31.40 -18.72 -19.10
N ILE A 535 -32.12 -17.85 -19.82
CA ILE A 535 -32.50 -16.49 -19.39
C ILE A 535 -33.92 -16.55 -18.76
N ALA A 536 -34.20 -17.57 -17.94
CA ALA A 536 -35.54 -17.77 -17.38
C ALA A 536 -35.55 -18.51 -16.04
N THR A 537 -34.65 -18.16 -15.12
CA THR A 537 -34.65 -18.74 -13.77
C THR A 537 -34.14 -17.80 -12.67
N TYR A 538 -34.21 -16.48 -12.91
CA TYR A 538 -33.85 -15.44 -11.94
C TYR A 538 -34.93 -14.35 -11.83
N GLU A 539 -36.21 -14.75 -11.80
CA GLU A 539 -37.32 -13.82 -11.54
C GLU A 539 -37.95 -13.95 -10.14
N ASP A 540 -37.58 -14.94 -9.32
CA ASP A 540 -38.23 -15.18 -8.02
C ASP A 540 -37.41 -14.75 -6.76
N GLU A 541 -36.28 -14.05 -6.91
CA GLU A 541 -35.51 -13.51 -5.76
C GLU A 541 -35.61 -11.99 -5.59
N PHE A 542 -36.56 -11.33 -6.28
CA PHE A 542 -36.81 -9.88 -6.14
C PHE A 542 -38.10 -9.56 -5.37
N GLU A 543 -38.45 -10.31 -4.33
CA GLU A 543 -39.45 -9.88 -3.35
C GLU A 543 -38.80 -9.29 -2.09
N THR A 544 -38.87 -7.97 -1.99
CA THR A 544 -38.66 -7.17 -0.78
C THR A 544 -39.58 -7.63 0.37
N ARG A 545 -39.02 -8.16 1.46
CA ARG A 545 -39.71 -8.24 2.75
C ARG A 545 -39.31 -7.05 3.62
N ALA A 546 -40.19 -6.06 3.67
CA ALA A 546 -40.20 -5.01 4.67
C ALA A 546 -41.01 -5.48 5.91
N ASP A 547 -40.45 -5.21 7.09
CA ASP A 547 -41.05 -5.10 8.43
C ASP A 547 -42.35 -5.84 8.76
N LYS A 548 -42.26 -6.88 9.59
CA LYS A 548 -43.32 -7.31 10.52
C LYS A 548 -42.75 -7.94 11.79
N GLU A 549 -42.38 -7.10 12.77
CA GLU A 549 -42.38 -7.47 14.19
C GLU A 549 -43.24 -6.47 14.97
N ASN A 550 -44.49 -6.85 15.18
CA ASN A 550 -45.32 -6.53 16.34
C ASN A 550 -46.73 -7.07 16.09
N GLU A 551 -47.08 -8.17 16.75
CA GLU A 551 -48.33 -8.31 17.53
C GLU A 551 -48.58 -9.77 17.92
N GLN A 552 -48.61 -9.98 19.24
CA GLN A 552 -49.48 -10.89 19.98
C GLN A 552 -49.30 -12.41 19.81
N ASN A 553 -48.91 -13.07 20.91
CA ASN A 553 -49.90 -13.83 21.70
C ASN A 553 -49.36 -14.22 23.08
N GLY A 554 -50.04 -13.71 24.11
CA GLY A 554 -50.20 -14.41 25.38
C GLY A 554 -51.52 -15.18 25.39
N GLN A 555 -51.64 -16.08 26.37
CA GLN A 555 -52.71 -17.09 26.59
C GLN A 555 -52.47 -18.34 25.73
N SER A 556 -52.29 -19.54 26.28
CA SER A 556 -52.71 -20.14 27.55
C SER A 556 -51.74 -21.22 28.02
#